data_AF-A0A4S2LNE5-F1
#
_entry.id   AF-A0A4S2LNE5-F1
#
_cell.length_a   1.000
_cell.length_b   1.000
_cell.length_c   1.000
_cell.angle_alpha   90.00
_cell.angle_beta   90.00
_cell.angle_gamma   90.00
#
_symmetry.space_group_name_H-M   'P 1'
#
loop_
_entity.id
_entity.type
_entity.pdbx_description
1 polymer ?
#
loop_
_entity_poly.entity_id
_entity_poly.type
_entity_poly.pdbx_seq_one_letter_code
_entity_poly.pdbx_strand_id
1 'polypeptide(L)'
;MLFHFGLEEYAKRQQEEDCLREAIREVKVADREAGMKLIQEFMDYKQKALQRLEAVPETQTTIIEEIFAAYREKIHELWDQLMANEMGISEQIEEVCTDFGRNIHEMVAFFLENTQNYLSKCREAANNFHDRLVEATLPYAERLGKADPQEAEQLLFPDRETMANCLAQSKENQAIRIEMCEERIQKRARAWCEQLIENLNREEVIQRHLNRVTEINLFVDSQRTELDSFDLGAI
;
A
#
# COMPACT_ATOMS: atom_id res chain seq x y z
N MET A 1 14.59 21.45 10.30
CA MET A 1 14.24 20.48 11.35
C MET A 1 13.11 19.56 10.88
N LEU A 2 11.88 20.07 10.68
CA LEU A 2 10.77 19.26 10.16
C LEU A 2 11.07 18.57 8.81
N PHE A 3 11.74 19.26 7.89
CA PHE A 3 12.12 18.68 6.59
C PHE A 3 13.04 17.45 6.73
N HIS A 4 14.10 17.55 7.54
CA HIS A 4 15.02 16.43 7.76
C HIS A 4 14.33 15.26 8.45
N PHE A 5 13.53 15.54 9.49
CA PHE A 5 12.72 14.51 10.13
C PHE A 5 11.77 13.83 9.14
N GLY A 6 11.13 14.59 8.25
CA GLY A 6 10.29 14.03 7.19
C GLY A 6 11.04 13.12 6.21
N LEU A 7 12.31 13.42 5.89
CA LEU A 7 13.15 12.55 5.07
C LEU A 7 13.53 11.25 5.79
N GLU A 8 13.83 11.33 7.08
CA GLU A 8 14.13 10.15 7.90
C GLU A 8 12.91 9.22 8.01
N GLU A 9 11.73 9.77 8.31
CA GLU A 9 10.48 9.00 8.37
C GLU A 9 10.04 8.48 6.99
N TYR A 10 10.40 9.17 5.91
CA TYR A 10 10.22 8.64 4.56
C TYR A 10 11.10 7.41 4.31
N ALA A 11 12.39 7.48 4.65
CA ALA A 11 13.31 6.36 4.48
C ALA A 11 12.87 5.11 5.26
N LYS A 12 12.38 5.28 6.49
CA LYS A 12 11.83 4.16 7.28
C LYS A 12 10.62 3.52 6.62
N ARG A 13 9.68 4.31 6.11
CA ARG A 13 8.49 3.79 5.40
C ARG A 13 8.88 3.06 4.12
N GLN A 14 9.88 3.56 3.41
CA GLN A 14 10.41 2.89 2.23
C GLN A 14 11.00 1.52 2.56
N GLN A 15 11.74 1.43 3.67
CA GLN A 15 12.26 0.16 4.17
C GLN A 15 11.14 -0.83 4.53
N GLU A 16 10.08 -0.35 5.18
CA GLU A 16 8.90 -1.19 5.50
C GLU A 16 8.22 -1.72 4.23
N GLU A 17 8.06 -0.86 3.21
CA GLU A 17 7.55 -1.27 1.89
C GLU A 17 8.46 -2.31 1.21
N ASP A 18 9.78 -2.15 1.31
CA ASP A 18 10.74 -3.10 0.74
C ASP A 18 10.66 -4.47 1.45
N CYS A 19 10.53 -4.48 2.78
CA CYS A 19 10.32 -5.71 3.54
C CYS A 19 9.02 -6.43 3.14
N LEU A 20 7.91 -5.68 2.99
CA LEU A 20 6.64 -6.23 2.51
C LEU A 20 6.80 -6.88 1.13
N ARG A 21 7.45 -6.17 0.18
CA ARG A 21 7.63 -6.66 -1.19
C ARG A 21 8.41 -7.98 -1.21
N GLU A 22 9.43 -8.10 -0.38
CA GLU A 22 10.22 -9.32 -0.31
C GLU A 22 9.43 -10.46 0.33
N ALA A 23 8.69 -10.20 1.42
CA ALA A 23 7.81 -11.21 2.04
C ALA A 23 6.76 -11.75 1.06
N ILE A 24 6.08 -10.86 0.32
CA ILE A 24 5.10 -11.26 -0.70
C ILE A 24 5.79 -12.06 -1.82
N ARG A 25 6.99 -11.68 -2.23
CA ARG A 25 7.74 -12.42 -3.25
C ARG A 25 8.06 -13.83 -2.77
N GLU A 26 8.55 -14.00 -1.55
CA GLU A 26 8.89 -15.30 -0.98
C GLU A 26 7.67 -16.22 -0.95
N VAL A 27 6.53 -15.72 -0.48
CA VAL A 27 5.26 -16.47 -0.47
C VAL A 27 4.83 -16.87 -1.88
N LYS A 28 4.92 -15.96 -2.86
CA LYS A 28 4.58 -16.26 -4.27
C LYS A 28 5.53 -17.27 -4.92
N VAL A 29 6.82 -17.26 -4.56
CA VAL A 29 7.79 -18.23 -5.06
C VAL A 29 7.48 -19.62 -4.51
N ALA A 30 7.23 -19.72 -3.20
CA ALA A 30 6.85 -20.97 -2.56
C ALA A 30 5.57 -21.56 -3.16
N ASP A 31 4.54 -20.73 -3.42
CA ASP A 31 3.32 -21.13 -4.14
C ASP A 31 3.64 -21.75 -5.49
N ARG A 32 4.41 -21.03 -6.31
CA ARG A 32 4.73 -21.45 -7.66
C ARG A 32 5.45 -22.80 -7.66
N GLU A 33 6.40 -23.00 -6.74
CA GLU A 33 7.12 -24.26 -6.61
C GLU A 33 6.20 -25.41 -6.20
N ALA A 34 5.33 -25.19 -5.21
CA ALA A 34 4.35 -26.18 -4.77
C ALA A 34 3.37 -26.55 -5.90
N GLY A 35 2.78 -25.55 -6.57
CA GLY A 35 1.86 -25.78 -7.68
C GLY A 35 2.53 -26.46 -8.88
N MET A 36 3.76 -26.10 -9.23
CA MET A 36 4.48 -26.72 -10.34
C MET A 36 4.77 -28.20 -10.06
N LYS A 37 5.10 -28.54 -8.81
CA LYS A 37 5.30 -29.93 -8.41
C LYS A 37 4.03 -30.77 -8.60
N LEU A 38 2.88 -30.25 -8.15
CA LEU A 38 1.59 -30.92 -8.31
C LEU A 38 1.24 -31.14 -9.79
N ILE A 39 1.43 -30.11 -10.62
CA ILE A 39 1.20 -30.20 -12.06
C ILE A 39 2.13 -31.24 -12.70
N GLN A 40 3.41 -31.27 -12.33
CA GLN A 40 4.36 -32.24 -12.88
C GLN A 40 3.98 -33.68 -12.50
N GLU A 41 3.62 -33.92 -11.23
CA GLU A 41 3.17 -35.24 -10.76
C GLU A 41 1.93 -35.71 -11.52
N PHE A 42 0.98 -34.80 -11.77
CA PHE A 42 -0.19 -35.08 -12.60
C PHE A 42 0.17 -35.37 -14.06
N MET A 43 1.07 -34.60 -14.68
CA MET A 43 1.47 -34.81 -16.06
C MET A 43 2.16 -36.18 -16.25
N ASP A 44 2.99 -36.58 -15.29
CA ASP A 44 3.62 -37.91 -15.27
C ASP A 44 2.58 -39.03 -15.12
N TYR A 45 1.56 -38.83 -14.27
CA TYR A 45 0.44 -39.76 -14.15
C TYR A 45 -0.35 -39.86 -15.46
N LYS A 46 -0.70 -38.72 -16.06
CA LYS A 46 -1.42 -38.62 -17.33
C LYS A 46 -0.72 -39.42 -18.43
N GLN A 47 0.59 -39.23 -18.59
CA GLN A 47 1.37 -39.96 -19.59
C GLN A 47 1.28 -41.49 -19.39
N LYS A 48 1.39 -41.95 -18.14
CA LYS A 48 1.27 -43.39 -17.81
C LYS A 48 -0.14 -43.92 -18.04
N ALA A 49 -1.18 -43.12 -17.72
CA ALA A 49 -2.57 -43.50 -17.95
C ALA A 49 -2.85 -43.68 -19.45
N LEU A 50 -2.39 -42.75 -20.29
CA LEU A 50 -2.54 -42.84 -21.75
C LEU A 50 -1.80 -44.04 -22.34
N GLN A 51 -0.55 -44.30 -21.92
CA GLN A 51 0.20 -45.49 -22.35
C GLN A 51 -0.49 -46.80 -21.95
N ARG A 52 -1.13 -46.84 -20.79
CA ARG A 52 -1.92 -48.01 -20.37
C ARG A 52 -3.16 -48.17 -21.24
N LEU A 53 -3.83 -47.07 -21.59
CA LEU A 53 -5.01 -47.10 -22.44
C LEU A 53 -4.69 -47.64 -23.84
N GLU A 54 -3.56 -47.22 -24.44
CA GLU A 54 -3.07 -47.72 -25.74
C GLU A 54 -2.69 -49.21 -25.70
N ALA A 55 -2.26 -49.73 -24.55
CA ALA A 55 -1.83 -51.12 -24.40
C ALA A 55 -2.98 -52.10 -24.14
N VAL A 56 -4.15 -51.62 -23.73
CA VAL A 56 -5.32 -52.45 -23.43
C VAL A 56 -6.10 -52.72 -24.72
N PRO A 57 -6.41 -54.00 -25.05
CA PRO A 57 -7.26 -54.29 -26.21
C PRO A 57 -8.65 -53.67 -26.06
N GLU A 58 -9.20 -53.11 -27.14
CA GLU A 58 -10.54 -52.48 -27.17
C GLU A 58 -11.67 -53.38 -26.64
N THR A 59 -11.47 -54.70 -26.68
CA THR A 59 -12.42 -55.70 -26.16
C THR A 59 -12.52 -55.74 -24.62
N GLN A 60 -11.58 -55.13 -23.91
CA GLN A 60 -11.53 -55.09 -22.43
C GLN A 60 -12.11 -53.77 -21.89
N THR A 61 -13.35 -53.48 -22.24
CA THR A 61 -14.04 -52.22 -21.90
C THR A 61 -14.03 -51.89 -20.40
N THR A 62 -14.18 -52.88 -19.54
CA THR A 62 -14.15 -52.68 -18.07
C THR A 62 -12.82 -52.09 -17.59
N ILE A 63 -11.69 -52.52 -18.17
CA ILE A 63 -10.37 -52.02 -17.79
C ILE A 63 -10.17 -50.58 -18.31
N ILE A 64 -10.70 -50.28 -19.49
CA ILE A 64 -10.68 -48.92 -20.06
C ILE A 64 -11.50 -47.96 -19.19
N GLU A 65 -12.70 -48.36 -18.79
CA GLU A 65 -13.56 -47.60 -17.87
C GLU A 65 -12.90 -47.34 -16.51
N GLU A 66 -12.20 -48.34 -15.95
CA GLU A 66 -11.43 -48.20 -14.70
C GLU A 66 -10.29 -47.17 -14.85
N ILE A 67 -9.57 -47.17 -15.97
CA ILE A 67 -8.50 -46.20 -16.24
C ILE A 67 -9.09 -44.79 -16.36
N PHE A 68 -10.19 -44.62 -17.10
CA PHE A 68 -10.86 -43.32 -17.21
C PHE A 68 -11.40 -42.83 -15.87
N ALA A 69 -11.99 -43.70 -15.05
CA ALA A 69 -12.46 -43.35 -13.71
C ALA A 69 -11.32 -42.88 -12.81
N ALA A 70 -10.21 -43.61 -12.77
CA ALA A 70 -9.02 -43.23 -12.00
C ALA A 70 -8.41 -41.91 -12.51
N TYR A 71 -8.44 -41.67 -13.82
CA TYR A 71 -7.94 -40.42 -14.39
C TYR A 71 -8.84 -39.23 -14.04
N ARG A 72 -10.17 -39.38 -14.10
CA ARG A 72 -11.12 -38.37 -13.61
C ARG A 72 -10.88 -38.02 -12.14
N GLU A 73 -10.65 -39.04 -11.31
CA GLU A 73 -10.32 -38.85 -9.88
C GLU A 73 -9.00 -38.07 -9.72
N LYS A 74 -7.95 -38.39 -10.50
CA LYS A 74 -6.70 -37.63 -10.45
C LYS A 74 -6.81 -36.18 -10.92
N ILE A 75 -7.67 -35.89 -11.89
CA ILE A 75 -7.96 -34.49 -12.26
C ILE A 75 -8.63 -33.75 -11.10
N HIS A 76 -9.58 -34.40 -10.42
CA HIS A 76 -10.26 -33.82 -9.26
C HIS A 76 -9.30 -33.58 -8.09
N GLU A 77 -8.46 -34.57 -7.75
CA GLU A 77 -7.44 -34.42 -6.70
C GLU A 77 -6.48 -33.27 -6.98
N LEU A 78 -6.04 -33.10 -8.23
CA LEU A 78 -5.17 -31.99 -8.61
C LEU A 78 -5.86 -30.64 -8.39
N TRP A 79 -7.13 -30.50 -8.79
CA TRP A 79 -7.90 -29.30 -8.57
C TRP A 79 -8.04 -28.99 -7.09
N ASP A 80 -8.42 -29.97 -6.27
CA ASP A 80 -8.56 -29.82 -4.81
C ASP A 80 -7.26 -29.33 -4.19
N GLN A 81 -6.12 -29.93 -4.56
CA GLN A 81 -4.82 -29.57 -3.99
C GLN A 81 -4.35 -28.19 -4.44
N LEU A 82 -4.54 -27.82 -5.72
CA LEU A 82 -4.20 -26.49 -6.21
C LEU A 82 -5.07 -25.40 -5.56
N MET A 83 -6.37 -25.66 -5.38
CA MET A 83 -7.28 -24.75 -4.70
C MET A 83 -6.95 -24.61 -3.21
N ALA A 84 -6.63 -25.71 -2.53
CA ALA A 84 -6.22 -25.70 -1.12
C ALA A 84 -4.92 -24.90 -0.91
N ASN A 85 -3.94 -25.06 -1.80
CA ASN A 85 -2.73 -24.24 -1.78
C ASN A 85 -3.06 -22.76 -1.96
N GLU A 86 -3.87 -22.41 -2.98
CA GLU A 86 -4.24 -21.03 -3.24
C GLU A 86 -4.98 -20.39 -2.07
N MET A 87 -5.87 -21.12 -1.40
CA MET A 87 -6.55 -20.65 -0.19
C MET A 87 -5.55 -20.33 0.93
N GLY A 88 -4.66 -21.26 1.25
CA GLY A 88 -3.67 -21.05 2.32
C GLY A 88 -2.70 -19.91 2.04
N ILE A 89 -2.39 -19.66 0.76
CA ILE A 89 -1.51 -18.56 0.38
C ILE A 89 -2.25 -17.22 0.38
N SER A 90 -3.51 -17.19 -0.05
CA SER A 90 -4.35 -16.01 0.07
C SER A 90 -4.43 -15.54 1.52
N GLU A 91 -4.60 -16.46 2.46
CA GLU A 91 -4.60 -16.17 3.91
C GLU A 91 -3.25 -15.60 4.38
N GLN A 92 -2.13 -16.19 3.97
CA GLN A 92 -0.79 -15.68 4.33
C GLN A 92 -0.53 -14.27 3.77
N ILE A 93 -0.92 -14.01 2.53
CA ILE A 93 -0.75 -12.67 1.93
C ILE A 93 -1.66 -11.66 2.65
N GLU A 94 -2.89 -12.03 2.99
CA GLU A 94 -3.80 -11.18 3.77
C GLU A 94 -3.23 -10.83 5.14
N GLU A 95 -2.65 -11.81 5.85
CA GLU A 95 -1.98 -11.60 7.14
C GLU A 95 -0.81 -10.61 7.01
N VAL A 96 0.09 -10.83 6.06
CA VAL A 96 1.25 -9.97 5.81
C VAL A 96 0.82 -8.54 5.44
N CYS A 97 -0.19 -8.39 4.57
CA CYS A 97 -0.74 -7.10 4.19
C CYS A 97 -1.41 -6.38 5.38
N THR A 98 -2.07 -7.13 6.26
CA THR A 98 -2.71 -6.59 7.47
C THR A 98 -1.68 -6.07 8.46
N ASP A 99 -0.62 -6.85 8.72
CA ASP A 99 0.48 -6.44 9.60
C ASP A 99 1.20 -5.20 9.07
N PHE A 100 1.51 -5.17 7.76
CA PHE A 100 2.06 -3.97 7.11
C PHE A 100 1.13 -2.76 7.25
N GLY A 101 -0.18 -2.95 7.04
CA GLY A 101 -1.18 -1.90 7.20
C GLY A 101 -1.17 -1.29 8.59
N ARG A 102 -1.08 -2.13 9.64
CA ARG A 102 -0.92 -1.67 11.02
C ARG A 102 0.38 -0.88 11.21
N ASN A 103 1.51 -1.42 10.75
CA ASN A 103 2.82 -0.81 10.93
C ASN A 103 2.88 0.57 10.26
N ILE A 104 2.46 0.68 9.00
CA ILE A 104 2.42 1.96 8.28
C ILE A 104 1.49 2.97 8.95
N HIS A 105 0.34 2.54 9.47
CA HIS A 105 -0.54 3.42 10.24
C HIS A 105 0.15 4.00 11.46
N GLU A 106 0.85 3.18 12.23
CA GLU A 106 1.60 3.60 13.41
C GLU A 106 2.73 4.57 13.04
N MET A 107 3.48 4.28 11.97
CA MET A 107 4.53 5.16 11.46
C MET A 107 3.99 6.52 11.01
N VAL A 108 2.87 6.54 10.30
CA VAL A 108 2.21 7.79 9.88
C VAL A 108 1.67 8.56 11.08
N ALA A 109 1.08 7.88 12.07
CA ALA A 109 0.61 8.51 13.30
C ALA A 109 1.77 9.17 14.06
N PHE A 110 2.88 8.45 14.23
CA PHE A 110 4.10 8.97 14.86
C PHE A 110 4.67 10.17 14.11
N PHE A 111 4.76 10.10 12.78
CA PHE A 111 5.19 11.21 11.94
C PHE A 111 4.31 12.45 12.13
N LEU A 112 2.98 12.27 12.18
CA LEU A 112 2.03 13.37 12.34
C LEU A 112 2.12 14.01 13.72
N GLU A 113 2.23 13.22 14.80
CA GLU A 113 2.40 13.74 16.16
C GLU A 113 3.68 14.60 16.27
N ASN A 114 4.79 14.10 15.74
CA ASN A 114 6.06 14.86 15.74
C ASN A 114 5.97 16.11 14.87
N THR A 115 5.27 16.05 13.73
CA THR A 115 5.00 17.23 12.89
C THR A 115 4.23 18.30 13.67
N GLN A 116 3.20 17.92 14.41
CA GLN A 116 2.44 18.84 15.28
C GLN A 116 3.35 19.49 16.33
N ASN A 117 4.23 18.71 16.96
CA ASN A 117 5.20 19.22 17.92
C ASN A 117 6.16 20.25 17.30
N TYR A 118 6.67 19.99 16.09
CA TYR A 118 7.51 20.97 15.37
C TYR A 118 6.75 22.24 14.99
N LEU A 119 5.50 22.11 14.54
CA LEU A 119 4.68 23.26 14.17
C LEU A 119 4.25 24.08 15.38
N SER A 120 4.06 23.46 16.55
CA SER A 120 3.88 24.16 17.83
C SER A 120 5.08 25.05 18.15
N LYS A 121 6.31 24.51 18.04
CA LYS A 121 7.54 25.30 18.21
C LYS A 121 7.65 26.43 17.19
N CYS A 122 7.20 26.21 15.96
CA CYS A 122 7.13 27.28 14.96
C CYS A 122 6.13 28.38 15.35
N ARG A 123 4.96 28.04 15.92
CA ARG A 123 3.99 29.02 16.44
C ARG A 123 4.59 29.84 17.59
N GLU A 124 5.25 29.19 18.54
CA GLU A 124 5.92 29.87 19.66
C GLU A 124 7.00 30.83 19.15
N ALA A 125 7.86 30.39 18.23
CA ALA A 125 8.89 31.23 17.63
C ALA A 125 8.30 32.43 16.86
N ALA A 126 7.19 32.22 16.14
CA ALA A 126 6.46 33.27 15.45
C ALA A 126 5.89 34.32 16.41
N ASN A 127 5.28 33.88 17.51
CA ASN A 127 4.75 34.77 18.55
C ASN A 127 5.88 35.58 19.21
N ASN A 128 6.96 34.93 19.63
CA ASN A 128 8.12 35.59 20.21
C ASN A 128 8.75 36.62 19.26
N PHE A 129 8.79 36.31 17.95
CA PHE A 129 9.27 37.25 16.94
C PHE A 129 8.34 38.46 16.83
N HIS A 130 7.02 38.24 16.77
CA HIS A 130 6.05 39.33 16.74
C HIS A 130 6.15 40.25 17.96
N ASP A 131 6.24 39.68 19.16
CA ASP A 131 6.31 40.47 20.40
C ASP A 131 7.57 41.36 20.41
N ARG A 132 8.73 40.79 20.03
CA ARG A 132 9.98 41.56 19.89
C ARG A 132 9.90 42.63 18.81
N LEU A 133 9.23 42.33 17.69
CA LEU A 133 9.03 43.28 16.61
C LEU A 133 8.19 44.47 17.11
N VAL A 134 7.05 44.21 17.76
CA VAL A 134 6.16 45.21 18.36
C VAL A 134 6.92 46.08 19.38
N GLU A 135 7.67 45.47 20.29
CA GLU A 135 8.49 46.17 21.29
C GLU A 135 9.53 47.09 20.66
N ALA A 136 10.11 46.72 19.51
CA ALA A 136 11.07 47.54 18.80
C ALA A 136 10.41 48.67 17.98
N THR A 137 9.31 48.37 17.28
CA THR A 137 8.74 49.30 16.28
C THR A 137 7.75 50.29 16.85
N LEU A 138 6.86 49.91 17.79
CA LEU A 138 5.83 50.85 18.27
C LEU A 138 6.40 52.02 19.09
N PRO A 139 7.38 51.81 19.99
CA PRO A 139 8.01 52.92 20.71
C PRO A 139 8.82 53.85 19.78
N TYR A 140 9.30 53.33 18.66
CA TYR A 140 9.96 54.14 17.63
C TYR A 140 8.96 55.01 16.87
N ALA A 141 7.86 54.41 16.39
CA ALA A 141 6.77 55.13 15.71
C ALA A 141 6.18 56.25 16.60
N GLU A 142 6.03 56.00 17.90
CA GLU A 142 5.53 57.01 18.84
C GLU A 142 6.52 58.17 19.03
N ARG A 143 7.82 57.89 19.12
CA ARG A 143 8.85 58.93 19.23
C ARG A 143 8.93 59.77 17.96
N LEU A 144 8.87 59.12 16.81
CA LEU A 144 8.92 59.75 15.50
C LEU A 144 7.75 60.71 15.29
N GLY A 145 6.52 60.31 15.66
CA GLY A 145 5.34 61.17 15.60
C GLY A 145 5.41 62.44 16.47
N LYS A 146 6.35 62.51 17.42
CA LYS A 146 6.59 63.69 18.27
C LYS A 146 7.75 64.56 17.78
N ALA A 147 8.50 64.14 16.76
CA ALA A 147 9.80 64.70 16.39
C ALA A 147 9.84 65.40 15.01
N ASP A 148 8.68 65.78 14.44
CA ASP A 148 8.54 66.35 13.09
C ASP A 148 9.34 65.57 12.03
N PRO A 149 8.91 64.33 11.72
CA PRO A 149 9.68 63.40 10.91
C PRO A 149 9.78 63.79 9.44
N GLN A 150 10.85 63.33 8.79
CA GLN A 150 11.00 63.50 7.34
C GLN A 150 9.98 62.65 6.58
N GLU A 151 9.64 63.05 5.35
CA GLU A 151 8.66 62.36 4.50
C GLU A 151 9.00 60.87 4.28
N ALA A 152 10.29 60.54 4.12
CA ALA A 152 10.75 59.16 4.01
C ALA A 152 10.55 58.34 5.30
N GLU A 153 10.65 58.97 6.47
CA GLU A 153 10.44 58.32 7.77
C GLU A 153 8.94 58.09 8.03
N GLN A 154 8.10 59.04 7.63
CA GLN A 154 6.63 58.91 7.64
C GLN A 154 6.13 57.81 6.71
N LEU A 155 6.78 57.58 5.58
CA LEU A 155 6.46 56.48 4.67
C LEU A 155 6.73 55.10 5.29
N LEU A 156 7.78 54.98 6.11
CA LEU A 156 8.18 53.73 6.76
C LEU A 156 7.46 53.50 8.10
N PHE A 157 7.13 54.58 8.81
CA PHE A 157 6.48 54.58 10.11
C PHE A 157 5.38 55.65 10.15
N PRO A 158 4.18 55.37 9.58
CA PRO A 158 3.14 56.38 9.39
C PRO A 158 2.65 56.97 10.71
N ASP A 159 2.11 56.12 11.57
CA ASP A 159 1.73 56.43 12.94
C ASP A 159 1.64 55.13 13.74
N ARG A 160 1.55 55.25 15.06
CA ARG A 160 1.55 54.11 15.97
C ARG A 160 0.36 53.17 15.75
N GLU A 161 -0.82 53.71 15.43
CA GLU A 161 -2.05 52.93 15.25
C GLU A 161 -1.98 52.13 13.95
N THR A 162 -1.59 52.78 12.85
CA THR A 162 -1.37 52.11 11.56
C THR A 162 -0.32 51.00 11.68
N MET A 163 0.80 51.27 12.35
CA MET A 163 1.84 50.25 12.59
C MET A 163 1.33 49.08 13.42
N ALA A 164 0.57 49.34 14.49
CA ALA A 164 0.00 48.28 15.32
C ALA A 164 -0.96 47.39 14.52
N ASN A 165 -1.81 47.98 13.69
CA ASN A 165 -2.74 47.25 12.82
C ASN A 165 -2.00 46.38 11.80
N CYS A 166 -0.97 46.91 11.13
CA CYS A 166 -0.16 46.15 10.18
C CYS A 166 0.56 44.96 10.86
N LEU A 167 1.12 45.17 12.05
CA LEU A 167 1.81 44.12 12.81
C LEU A 167 0.83 43.03 13.27
N ALA A 168 -0.37 43.42 13.73
CA ALA A 168 -1.42 42.48 14.10
C ALA A 168 -1.86 41.63 12.90
N GLN A 169 -2.10 42.26 11.75
CA GLN A 169 -2.45 41.55 10.51
C GLN A 169 -1.31 40.62 10.05
N SER A 170 -0.05 41.04 10.17
CA SER A 170 1.11 40.19 9.86
C SER A 170 1.16 38.94 10.74
N LYS A 171 0.85 39.07 12.03
CA LYS A 171 0.77 37.93 12.97
C LYS A 171 -0.34 36.96 12.59
N GLU A 172 -1.53 37.49 12.31
CA GLU A 172 -2.68 36.69 11.90
C GLU A 172 -2.38 35.91 10.61
N ASN A 173 -1.84 36.58 9.59
CA ASN A 173 -1.41 35.95 8.35
C ASN A 173 -0.38 34.84 8.59
N GLN A 174 0.58 35.04 9.50
CA GLN A 174 1.56 34.02 9.82
C GLN A 174 0.93 32.81 10.53
N ALA A 175 0.00 33.03 11.45
CA ALA A 175 -0.73 31.96 12.14
C ALA A 175 -1.52 31.09 11.14
N ILE A 176 -2.30 31.73 10.25
CA ILE A 176 -3.05 31.05 9.18
C ILE A 176 -2.13 30.18 8.33
N ARG A 177 -0.96 30.70 7.93
CA ARG A 177 -0.01 29.93 7.11
C ARG A 177 0.51 28.68 7.81
N ILE A 178 0.72 28.75 9.13
CA ILE A 178 1.16 27.59 9.91
C ILE A 178 0.04 26.56 10.00
N GLU A 179 -1.19 26.98 10.29
CA GLU A 179 -2.38 26.11 10.36
C GLU A 179 -2.65 25.41 9.03
N MET A 180 -2.63 26.15 7.92
CA MET A 180 -2.79 25.57 6.57
C MET A 180 -1.69 24.56 6.24
N CYS A 181 -0.47 24.79 6.72
CA CYS A 181 0.63 23.85 6.54
C CYS A 181 0.37 22.54 7.32
N GLU A 182 -0.05 22.68 8.58
CA GLU A 182 -0.40 21.56 9.46
C GLU A 182 -1.52 20.72 8.85
N GLU A 183 -2.62 21.35 8.48
CA GLU A 183 -3.79 20.68 7.88
C GLU A 183 -3.40 19.95 6.58
N ARG A 184 -2.61 20.60 5.72
CA ARG A 184 -2.16 19.99 4.46
C ARG A 184 -1.30 18.76 4.70
N ILE A 185 -0.39 18.79 5.68
CA ILE A 185 0.44 17.62 6.01
C ILE A 185 -0.43 16.49 6.56
N GLN A 186 -1.33 16.79 7.49
CA GLN A 186 -2.24 15.80 8.08
C GLN A 186 -3.10 15.13 7.02
N LYS A 187 -3.77 15.91 6.17
CA LYS A 187 -4.64 15.36 5.11
C LYS A 187 -3.86 14.51 4.13
N ARG A 188 -2.71 14.99 3.64
CA ARG A 188 -1.93 14.27 2.63
C ARG A 188 -1.33 12.98 3.16
N ALA A 189 -0.79 12.98 4.38
CA ALA A 189 -0.18 11.79 4.95
C ALA A 189 -1.23 10.70 5.22
N ARG A 190 -2.40 11.06 5.76
CA ARG A 190 -3.51 10.13 5.97
C ARG A 190 -4.04 9.58 4.65
N ALA A 191 -4.35 10.45 3.69
CA ALA A 191 -4.85 10.03 2.39
C ALA A 191 -3.86 9.11 1.67
N TRP A 192 -2.56 9.39 1.74
CA TRP A 192 -1.53 8.51 1.19
C TRP A 192 -1.53 7.13 1.86
N CYS A 193 -1.62 7.09 3.20
CA CYS A 193 -1.66 5.85 3.98
C CYS A 193 -2.84 4.96 3.58
N GLU A 194 -4.05 5.53 3.55
CA GLU A 194 -5.27 4.82 3.17
C GLU A 194 -5.18 4.30 1.73
N GLN A 195 -4.74 5.14 0.80
CA GLN A 195 -4.60 4.76 -0.62
C GLN A 195 -3.56 3.66 -0.81
N LEU A 196 -2.46 3.68 -0.06
CA LEU A 196 -1.44 2.64 -0.12
C LEU A 196 -2.01 1.29 0.30
N ILE A 197 -2.71 1.25 1.43
CA ILE A 197 -3.33 0.04 1.97
C ILE A 197 -4.44 -0.47 1.06
N GLU A 198 -5.30 0.43 0.55
CA GLU A 198 -6.37 0.07 -0.37
C GLU A 198 -5.84 -0.53 -1.67
N ASN A 199 -4.82 0.10 -2.27
CA ASN A 199 -4.20 -0.42 -3.49
C ASN A 199 -3.54 -1.77 -3.24
N LEU A 200 -2.82 -1.93 -2.12
CA LEU A 200 -2.19 -3.19 -1.74
C LEU A 200 -3.22 -4.31 -1.62
N ASN A 201 -4.30 -4.09 -0.86
CA ASN A 201 -5.35 -5.10 -0.68
C ASN A 201 -6.05 -5.44 -2.01
N ARG A 202 -6.34 -4.44 -2.84
CA ARG A 202 -6.95 -4.67 -4.14
C ARG A 202 -6.06 -5.54 -5.03
N GLU A 203 -4.77 -5.26 -5.09
CA GLU A 203 -3.85 -5.90 -6.02
C GLU A 203 -3.38 -7.27 -5.51
N GLU A 204 -2.91 -7.34 -4.27
CA GLU A 204 -2.23 -8.51 -3.73
C GLU A 204 -3.16 -9.51 -3.05
N VAL A 205 -4.25 -9.05 -2.43
CA VAL A 205 -5.23 -9.94 -1.78
C VAL A 205 -6.34 -10.33 -2.75
N ILE A 206 -7.00 -9.34 -3.36
CA ILE A 206 -8.22 -9.61 -4.16
C ILE A 206 -7.87 -10.05 -5.57
N GLN A 207 -7.22 -9.20 -6.36
CA GLN A 207 -7.05 -9.44 -7.80
C GLN A 207 -6.16 -10.65 -8.08
N ARG A 208 -5.08 -10.80 -7.32
CA ARG A 208 -4.17 -11.95 -7.41
C ARG A 208 -4.90 -13.27 -7.15
N HIS A 209 -5.71 -13.35 -6.10
CA HIS A 209 -6.48 -14.56 -5.78
C HIS A 209 -7.46 -14.90 -6.90
N LEU A 210 -8.26 -13.93 -7.34
CA LEU A 210 -9.22 -14.13 -8.43
C LEU A 210 -8.56 -14.61 -9.71
N ASN A 211 -7.44 -14.01 -10.09
CA ASN A 211 -6.67 -14.43 -11.27
C ASN A 211 -6.19 -15.87 -11.12
N ARG A 212 -5.66 -16.23 -9.95
CA ARG A 212 -5.09 -17.55 -9.71
C ARG A 212 -6.14 -18.65 -9.69
N VAL A 213 -7.27 -18.42 -9.03
CA VAL A 213 -8.44 -19.33 -9.08
C VAL A 213 -8.94 -19.49 -10.52
N THR A 214 -8.97 -18.41 -11.31
CA THR A 214 -9.34 -18.48 -12.73
C THR A 214 -8.37 -19.35 -13.53
N GLU A 215 -7.06 -19.16 -13.33
CA GLU A 215 -6.03 -19.98 -13.99
C GLU A 215 -6.16 -21.47 -13.64
N ILE A 216 -6.36 -21.80 -12.37
CA ILE A 216 -6.52 -23.18 -11.90
C ILE A 216 -7.73 -23.82 -12.59
N ASN A 217 -8.87 -23.15 -12.61
CA ASN A 217 -10.09 -23.67 -13.24
C ASN A 217 -9.91 -23.86 -14.75
N LEU A 218 -9.34 -22.87 -15.45
CA LEU A 218 -9.07 -22.98 -16.90
C LEU A 218 -8.14 -24.16 -17.22
N PHE A 219 -7.10 -24.36 -16.41
CA PHE A 219 -6.20 -25.50 -16.58
C PHE A 219 -6.93 -26.83 -16.36
N VAL A 220 -7.66 -26.98 -15.26
CA VAL A 220 -8.38 -28.23 -14.92
C VAL A 220 -9.46 -28.55 -15.94
N ASP A 221 -10.21 -27.56 -16.40
CA ASP A 221 -11.26 -27.74 -17.41
C ASP A 221 -10.67 -28.16 -18.76
N SER A 222 -9.48 -27.69 -19.10
CA SER A 222 -8.77 -28.19 -20.29
C SER A 222 -8.43 -29.68 -20.17
N GLN A 223 -8.03 -30.14 -18.98
CA GLN A 223 -7.71 -31.55 -18.75
C GLN A 223 -8.97 -32.43 -18.77
N ARG A 224 -10.09 -31.94 -18.25
CA ARG A 224 -11.40 -32.62 -18.34
C ARG A 224 -11.84 -32.77 -19.80
N THR A 225 -11.78 -31.67 -20.55
CA THR A 225 -12.16 -31.65 -21.98
C THR A 225 -11.31 -32.61 -22.80
N GLU A 226 -10.00 -32.66 -22.53
CA GLU A 226 -9.09 -33.59 -23.18
C GLU A 226 -9.42 -35.04 -22.83
N LEU A 227 -9.72 -35.33 -21.56
CA LEU A 227 -10.14 -36.66 -21.13
C LEU A 227 -11.43 -37.12 -21.80
N ASP A 228 -12.44 -36.25 -21.86
CA ASP A 228 -13.72 -36.52 -22.52
C ASP A 228 -13.53 -36.82 -24.01
N SER A 229 -12.55 -36.17 -24.66
CA SER A 229 -12.22 -36.44 -26.07
C SER A 229 -11.63 -37.83 -26.28
N PHE A 230 -10.86 -38.36 -25.31
CA PHE A 230 -10.36 -39.73 -25.36
C PHE A 230 -11.45 -40.75 -25.08
N ASP A 231 -12.35 -40.47 -24.13
CA ASP A 231 -13.48 -41.34 -23.79
C ASP A 231 -14.43 -41.51 -24.99
N LEU A 232 -14.77 -40.40 -25.67
CA LEU A 232 -15.58 -40.42 -26.90
C LEU A 232 -14.92 -41.12 -28.08
N GLY A 233 -13.58 -41.14 -28.16
CA GLY A 233 -12.84 -41.83 -29.22
C GLY A 233 -12.66 -43.33 -28.97
N ALA A 234 -12.92 -43.80 -27.75
CA ALA A 234 -12.82 -45.21 -27.36
C ALA A 234 -14.16 -45.98 -27.45
N ILE A 235 -15.26 -45.28 -27.76
CA ILE A 235 -16.62 -45.83 -28.00
C ILE A 235 -16.86 -45.99 -29.50
#